data_AF-A0A918J498-F1
#
_entry.id   AF-A0A918J498-F1
#
_cell.length_a   1.000
_cell.length_b   1.000
_cell.length_c   1.000
_cell.angle_alpha   90.00
_cell.angle_beta   90.00
_cell.angle_gamma   90.00
#
_symmetry.space_group_name_H-M   'P 1'
#
loop_
_entity.id
_entity.type
_entity.pdbx_description
1 polymer ?
#
loop_
_entity_poly.entity_id
_entity_poly.type
_entity_poly.pdbx_seq_one_letter_code
_entity_poly.pdbx_strand_id
1 'polypeptide(L)'
;MRAHLGDQLVIESATTGAARRDGEIVGIHHDDGTPPYDVRWSDTDEVTLVFPGPDAHVRHLGHGEPGFAPAARPGTGGAADASRAAAPAGRADPGDIGRRVAAERRRQGLSREETARRARMSPDYLAYLEERPADLTPATVIRLADALGTTVAALRGAGTDLPPGQGHALLHPRLLDLGPRECRSLLATHGVGRIAVSASEGRPAVVPVNYEVVGEAIVFRTAPDSIAAAAAETEVAFEVDHVDEAMSQGWSVLAVGPASVVTDPEAARRLAQSAHTTPWAGGAREMWIAIRPTSLTGRRIVPADQ
;
A
#
# COMPACT_ATOMS: atom_id res chain seq x y z
N MET A 1 -0.55 -14.83 28.10
CA MET A 1 -1.57 -13.93 28.67
C MET A 1 -2.90 -14.63 28.52
N ARG A 2 -3.70 -14.76 29.58
CA ARG A 2 -5.01 -15.43 29.54
C ARG A 2 -6.07 -14.47 30.09
N ALA A 3 -7.19 -14.31 29.40
CA ALA A 3 -8.29 -13.45 29.78
C ALA A 3 -9.60 -14.21 29.93
N HIS A 4 -10.55 -13.62 30.66
CA HIS A 4 -11.96 -13.99 30.74
C HIS A 4 -12.82 -12.82 30.26
N LEU A 5 -14.04 -13.13 29.82
CA LEU A 5 -15.01 -12.10 29.45
C LEU A 5 -15.32 -11.19 30.64
N GLY A 6 -15.25 -9.88 30.43
CA GLY A 6 -15.40 -8.86 31.47
C GLY A 6 -14.09 -8.38 32.11
N ASP A 7 -12.94 -8.99 31.76
CA ASP A 7 -11.63 -8.48 32.19
C ASP A 7 -11.24 -7.19 31.45
N GLN A 8 -10.40 -6.36 32.08
CA GLN A 8 -9.92 -5.13 31.46
C GLN A 8 -8.55 -5.37 30.79
N LEU A 9 -8.46 -5.14 29.49
CA LEU A 9 -7.18 -5.04 28.79
C LEU A 9 -6.61 -3.63 28.98
N VAL A 10 -5.42 -3.54 29.57
CA VAL A 10 -4.68 -2.28 29.74
C VAL A 10 -3.46 -2.31 28.83
N ILE A 11 -3.32 -1.31 27.97
CA ILE A 11 -2.13 -1.13 27.13
C ILE A 11 -1.33 0.03 27.70
N GLU A 12 -0.16 -0.27 28.26
CA GLU A 12 0.78 0.73 28.74
C GLU A 12 1.58 1.30 27.57
N SER A 13 1.65 2.63 27.45
CA SER A 13 2.49 3.28 26.44
C SER A 13 3.91 3.43 26.98
N ALA A 14 4.90 2.90 26.26
CA ALA A 14 6.32 3.13 26.52
C ALA A 14 6.85 4.49 25.99
N THR A 15 5.98 5.38 25.49
CA THR A 15 6.36 6.67 24.90
C THR A 15 5.77 7.83 25.70
N THR A 16 6.62 8.75 26.16
CA THR A 16 6.23 9.96 26.91
C THR A 16 5.28 10.82 26.07
N GLY A 17 3.98 10.84 26.42
CA GLY A 17 2.96 11.70 25.80
C GLY A 17 1.80 11.00 25.10
N ALA A 18 1.79 9.67 24.95
CA ALA A 18 0.62 8.95 24.45
C ALA A 18 -0.27 8.46 25.61
N ALA A 19 -1.59 8.66 25.49
CA ALA A 19 -2.55 8.29 26.52
C ALA A 19 -2.56 6.78 26.75
N ARG A 20 -2.40 6.36 28.01
CA ARG A 20 -2.70 5.00 28.46
C ARG A 20 -4.12 4.66 28.01
N ARG A 21 -4.28 3.51 27.34
CA ARG A 21 -5.57 3.07 26.82
C ARG A 21 -6.01 1.80 27.50
N ASP A 22 -7.26 1.75 27.92
CA ASP A 22 -7.88 0.60 28.54
C ASP A 22 -9.23 0.30 27.88
N GLY A 23 -9.62 -0.97 27.91
CA GLY A 23 -10.90 -1.44 27.38
C GLY A 23 -11.30 -2.78 27.97
N GLU A 24 -12.58 -3.08 27.94
CA GLU A 24 -13.15 -4.33 28.46
C GLU A 24 -13.12 -5.42 27.40
N ILE A 25 -12.70 -6.63 27.77
CA ILE A 25 -12.71 -7.80 26.91
C ILE A 25 -14.15 -8.33 26.83
N VAL A 26 -14.79 -8.10 25.69
CA VAL A 26 -16.18 -8.46 25.40
C VAL A 26 -16.30 -9.72 24.54
N GLY A 27 -15.19 -10.21 23.97
CA GLY A 27 -15.14 -11.44 23.18
C GLY A 27 -13.78 -12.12 23.28
N ILE A 28 -13.77 -13.45 23.31
CA ILE A 28 -12.55 -14.27 23.32
C ILE A 28 -12.71 -15.34 22.25
N HIS A 29 -11.72 -15.45 21.37
CA HIS A 29 -11.78 -16.35 20.21
C HIS A 29 -11.14 -17.72 20.45
N HIS A 30 -10.31 -17.86 21.48
CA HIS A 30 -9.71 -19.14 21.86
C HIS A 30 -10.23 -19.65 23.21
N ASP A 31 -10.60 -20.92 23.26
CA ASP A 31 -11.16 -21.57 24.46
C ASP A 31 -10.18 -21.61 25.65
N ASP A 32 -8.87 -21.43 25.41
CA ASP A 32 -7.83 -21.38 26.43
C ASP A 32 -7.59 -19.97 27.02
N GLY A 33 -8.41 -19.00 26.60
CA GLY A 33 -8.34 -17.61 27.02
C GLY A 33 -7.18 -16.83 26.41
N THR A 34 -6.49 -17.37 25.40
CA THR A 34 -5.42 -16.65 24.70
C THR A 34 -5.96 -15.67 23.65
N PRO A 35 -5.19 -14.64 23.27
CA PRO A 35 -5.63 -13.71 22.25
C PRO A 35 -5.80 -14.38 20.88
N PRO A 36 -6.69 -13.87 20.01
CA PRO A 36 -7.23 -12.50 20.06
C PRO A 36 -8.44 -12.29 20.95
N TYR A 37 -8.62 -11.04 21.39
CA TYR A 37 -9.75 -10.58 22.20
C TYR A 37 -10.54 -9.50 21.46
N ASP A 38 -11.85 -9.53 21.53
CA ASP A 38 -12.66 -8.35 21.18
C ASP A 38 -12.69 -7.42 22.40
N VAL A 39 -12.19 -6.20 22.22
CA VAL A 39 -12.03 -5.21 23.30
C VAL A 39 -12.90 -4.00 23.00
N ARG A 40 -13.79 -3.65 23.94
CA ARG A 40 -14.56 -2.42 23.95
C ARG A 40 -13.78 -1.32 24.67
N TRP A 41 -13.33 -0.32 23.94
CA TRP A 41 -12.44 0.71 24.50
C TRP A 41 -13.15 1.72 25.39
N SER A 42 -12.58 2.06 26.55
CA SER A 42 -13.18 3.01 27.50
C SER A 42 -13.27 4.45 26.98
N ASP A 43 -12.48 4.80 25.96
CA ASP A 43 -12.40 6.16 25.39
C ASP A 43 -13.37 6.41 24.22
N THR A 44 -13.74 5.36 23.49
CA THR A 44 -14.46 5.42 22.21
C THR A 44 -15.71 4.53 22.20
N ASP A 45 -15.82 3.61 23.15
CA ASP A 45 -16.86 2.56 23.25
C ASP A 45 -16.96 1.64 22.01
N GLU A 46 -15.99 1.73 21.10
CA GLU A 46 -15.87 0.86 19.93
C GLU A 46 -15.29 -0.51 20.31
N VAL A 47 -15.80 -1.56 19.66
CA VAL A 47 -15.29 -2.93 19.80
C VAL A 47 -14.30 -3.22 18.68
N THR A 48 -13.08 -3.60 19.03
CA THR A 48 -12.03 -3.96 18.08
C THR A 48 -11.38 -5.29 18.45
N LEU A 49 -11.01 -6.09 17.45
CA LEU A 49 -10.19 -7.29 17.65
C LEU A 49 -8.74 -6.90 17.97
N VAL A 50 -8.24 -7.31 19.14
CA VAL A 50 -6.94 -6.94 19.67
C VAL A 50 -6.03 -8.16 19.86
N PHE A 51 -4.81 -8.04 19.34
CA PHE A 51 -3.69 -8.94 19.62
C PHE A 51 -2.70 -8.21 20.54
N PRO A 52 -2.73 -8.45 21.86
CA PRO A 52 -1.97 -7.70 22.84
C PRO A 52 -0.46 -7.90 22.65
N GLY A 53 0.28 -6.79 22.62
CA GLY A 53 1.73 -6.76 22.65
C GLY A 53 2.31 -6.97 24.06
N PRO A 54 3.65 -6.92 24.24
CA PRO A 54 4.30 -7.13 25.53
C PRO A 54 3.94 -6.08 26.59
N ASP A 55 3.50 -4.89 26.16
CA ASP A 55 3.12 -3.77 27.04
C ASP A 55 1.65 -3.81 27.45
N ALA A 56 0.92 -4.84 27.02
CA ALA A 56 -0.45 -5.07 27.42
C ALA A 56 -0.49 -6.02 28.62
N HIS A 57 -1.40 -5.79 29.55
CA HIS A 57 -1.70 -6.73 30.61
C HIS A 57 -3.21 -6.78 30.86
N VAL A 58 -3.70 -7.95 31.25
CA VAL A 58 -5.10 -8.17 31.58
C VAL A 58 -5.26 -7.95 33.09
N ARG A 59 -6.22 -7.11 33.45
CA ARG A 59 -6.65 -6.90 34.83
C ARG A 59 -7.97 -7.60 35.04
N HIS A 60 -7.95 -8.64 35.88
CA HIS A 60 -9.14 -9.36 36.31
C HIS A 60 -9.94 -8.50 37.30
N LEU A 61 -11.13 -8.06 36.91
CA LEU A 61 -12.02 -7.31 37.79
C LEU A 61 -12.89 -8.31 38.54
N GLY A 62 -12.54 -8.57 39.81
CA GLY A 62 -13.35 -9.40 40.71
C GLY A 62 -14.69 -8.74 41.06
N HIS A 63 -15.78 -9.49 40.96
CA HIS A 63 -17.13 -9.10 41.35
C HIS A 63 -17.20 -8.58 42.80
N GLY A 64 -17.76 -7.38 42.96
CA GLY A 64 -18.19 -6.80 44.24
C GLY A 64 -18.97 -5.49 44.02
N GLU A 65 -20.30 -5.58 43.96
CA GLU A 65 -21.24 -4.44 43.96
C GLU A 65 -21.37 -3.76 45.35
N PRO A 66 -22.15 -2.67 45.54
CA PRO A 66 -22.36 -1.45 44.73
C PRO A 66 -22.21 -0.17 45.60
N GLY A 67 -22.02 1.03 45.02
CA GLY A 67 -22.07 2.26 45.84
C GLY A 67 -21.84 3.61 45.15
N PHE A 68 -22.94 4.30 44.87
CA PHE A 68 -23.16 5.75 44.96
C PHE A 68 -22.53 6.71 43.91
N ALA A 69 -23.39 7.26 43.06
CA ALA A 69 -23.18 8.53 42.36
C ALA A 69 -23.41 9.73 43.32
N PRO A 70 -22.87 10.93 43.04
CA PRO A 70 -23.73 11.89 42.33
C PRO A 70 -23.03 12.77 41.28
N ALA A 71 -23.87 13.41 40.48
CA ALA A 71 -23.62 14.16 39.25
C ALA A 71 -23.07 15.59 39.42
N ALA A 72 -22.46 16.13 38.33
CA ALA A 72 -22.65 17.52 37.88
C ALA A 72 -22.17 17.71 36.41
N ARG A 73 -22.97 18.46 35.63
CA ARG A 73 -22.72 19.09 34.31
C ARG A 73 -23.13 20.59 34.47
N PRO A 74 -23.02 21.50 33.48
CA PRO A 74 -22.06 21.71 32.36
C PRO A 74 -21.64 23.21 32.19
N GLY A 75 -20.83 23.54 31.17
CA GLY A 75 -20.67 24.90 30.61
C GLY A 75 -19.48 25.00 29.63
N THR A 76 -19.64 24.98 28.30
CA THR A 76 -19.97 26.04 27.32
C THR A 76 -18.84 27.01 26.96
N GLY A 77 -18.56 27.09 25.63
CA GLY A 77 -17.86 28.18 24.91
C GLY A 77 -16.46 27.76 24.40
N GLY A 78 -16.05 27.96 23.15
CA GLY A 78 -16.61 28.61 21.98
C GLY A 78 -15.49 28.84 20.94
N ALA A 79 -15.85 28.71 19.66
CA ALA A 79 -15.32 29.39 18.47
C ALA A 79 -13.84 29.23 18.00
N ALA A 80 -13.76 28.70 16.77
CA ALA A 80 -13.17 29.33 15.57
C ALA A 80 -11.68 29.16 15.21
N ASP A 81 -11.52 28.62 14.00
CA ASP A 81 -10.67 29.08 12.88
C ASP A 81 -9.34 28.38 12.57
N ALA A 82 -9.04 28.40 11.27
CA ALA A 82 -7.80 28.15 10.54
C ALA A 82 -7.59 26.77 9.92
N SER A 83 -8.11 26.66 8.70
CA SER A 83 -7.45 26.00 7.55
C SER A 83 -5.92 26.13 7.57
N ARG A 84 -5.20 25.01 7.43
CA ARG A 84 -4.05 24.94 6.53
C ARG A 84 -3.65 23.50 6.18
N ALA A 85 -3.38 23.34 4.89
CA ALA A 85 -3.01 22.12 4.20
C ALA A 85 -1.72 21.46 4.72
N ALA A 86 -1.72 20.13 4.71
CA ALA A 86 -0.55 19.31 4.41
C ALA A 86 -1.04 18.05 3.67
N ALA A 87 -0.64 17.89 2.41
CA ALA A 87 -0.85 16.64 1.68
C ALA A 87 -0.09 15.50 2.40
N PRO A 88 -0.64 14.28 2.50
CA PRO A 88 0.08 13.21 3.17
C PRO A 88 1.20 12.69 2.26
N ALA A 89 2.41 12.62 2.83
CA ALA A 89 3.53 11.85 2.33
C ALA A 89 3.12 10.39 2.06
N GLY A 90 3.80 9.74 1.11
CA GLY A 90 3.48 8.42 0.60
C GLY A 90 3.22 7.41 1.71
N ARG A 91 1.95 7.06 1.89
CA ARG A 91 1.58 5.88 2.67
C ARG A 91 1.92 4.68 1.81
N ALA A 92 2.97 3.97 2.18
CA ALA A 92 3.19 2.61 1.69
C ALA A 92 1.88 1.82 1.90
N ASP A 93 1.40 1.14 0.86
CA ASP A 93 0.24 0.28 0.98
C ASP A 93 0.52 -0.73 2.10
N PRO A 94 -0.37 -0.92 3.10
CA PRO A 94 -0.21 -1.91 4.16
C PRO A 94 0.16 -3.32 3.64
N GLY A 95 -0.26 -3.66 2.42
CA GLY A 95 0.09 -4.91 1.73
C GLY A 95 1.54 -5.01 1.24
N ASP A 96 2.30 -3.91 1.18
CA ASP A 96 3.68 -3.89 0.71
C ASP A 96 4.68 -4.20 1.83
N ILE A 97 4.39 -3.82 3.08
CA ILE A 97 5.29 -4.05 4.21
C ILE A 97 5.46 -5.55 4.47
N GLY A 98 4.36 -6.32 4.40
CA GLY A 98 4.39 -7.78 4.53
C GLY A 98 5.28 -8.46 3.49
N ARG A 99 5.14 -8.05 2.23
CA ARG A 99 5.99 -8.52 1.12
C ARG A 99 7.45 -8.16 1.32
N ARG A 100 7.74 -6.94 1.80
CA ARG A 100 9.12 -6.47 2.10
C ARG A 100 9.76 -7.26 3.24
N VAL A 101 9.01 -7.56 4.30
CA VAL A 101 9.45 -8.42 5.41
C VAL A 101 9.80 -9.83 4.90
N ALA A 102 8.96 -10.42 4.05
CA ALA A 102 9.22 -11.73 3.46
C ALA A 102 10.48 -11.73 2.57
N ALA A 103 10.64 -10.69 1.75
CA ALA A 103 11.77 -10.54 0.85
C ALA A 103 13.09 -10.39 1.62
N GLU A 104 13.12 -9.50 2.63
CA GLU A 104 14.30 -9.28 3.46
C GLU A 104 14.67 -10.54 4.26
N ARG A 105 13.69 -11.25 4.80
CA ARG A 105 13.92 -12.53 5.48
C ARG A 105 14.62 -13.56 4.59
N ARG A 106 14.13 -13.72 3.34
CA ARG A 106 14.74 -14.63 2.36
C ARG A 106 16.16 -14.20 2.00
N ARG A 107 16.40 -12.90 1.82
CA ARG A 107 17.73 -12.33 1.55
C ARG A 107 18.74 -12.67 2.66
N GLN A 108 18.30 -12.62 3.91
CA GLN A 108 19.12 -12.95 5.08
C GLN A 108 19.23 -14.47 5.34
N GLY A 109 18.60 -15.31 4.51
CA GLY A 109 18.60 -16.77 4.68
C GLY A 109 17.89 -17.25 5.95
N LEU A 110 16.97 -16.45 6.51
CA LEU A 110 16.30 -16.75 7.78
C LEU A 110 15.00 -17.56 7.55
N SER A 111 14.76 -18.57 8.38
CA SER A 111 13.46 -19.25 8.43
C SER A 111 12.41 -18.35 9.07
N ARG A 112 11.12 -18.60 8.78
CA ARG A 112 10.01 -17.88 9.43
C ARG A 112 10.07 -18.03 10.95
N GLU A 113 10.38 -19.22 11.45
CA GLU A 113 10.50 -19.49 12.88
C GLU A 113 11.62 -18.67 13.52
N GLU A 114 12.77 -18.59 12.84
CA GLU A 114 13.92 -17.84 13.34
C GLU A 114 13.66 -16.33 13.37
N THR A 115 13.05 -15.78 12.32
CA THR A 115 12.68 -14.36 12.26
C THR A 115 11.61 -14.03 13.30
N ALA A 116 10.58 -14.87 13.45
CA ALA A 116 9.52 -14.67 14.43
C ALA A 116 10.08 -14.67 15.85
N ARG A 117 10.98 -15.62 16.14
CA ARG A 117 11.72 -15.69 17.41
C ARG A 117 12.51 -14.40 17.69
N ARG A 118 13.29 -13.92 16.71
CA ARG A 118 14.06 -12.67 16.84
C ARG A 118 13.16 -11.43 17.00
N ALA A 119 12.06 -11.36 16.25
CA ALA A 119 11.12 -10.24 16.28
C ALA A 119 10.13 -10.31 17.46
N ARG A 120 10.26 -11.33 18.33
CA ARG A 120 9.38 -11.59 19.48
C ARG A 120 7.90 -11.67 19.09
N MET A 121 7.61 -12.45 18.06
CA MET A 121 6.25 -12.75 17.59
C MET A 121 6.09 -14.24 17.28
N SER A 122 4.86 -14.69 17.05
CA SER A 122 4.62 -16.07 16.65
C SER A 122 4.96 -16.30 15.16
N PRO A 123 5.43 -17.52 14.79
CA PRO A 123 5.64 -17.88 13.39
C PRO A 123 4.38 -17.75 12.53
N ASP A 124 3.21 -18.06 13.10
CA ASP A 124 1.92 -17.94 12.40
C ASP A 124 1.53 -16.48 12.15
N TYR A 125 1.83 -15.58 13.09
CA TYR A 125 1.61 -14.15 12.89
C TYR A 125 2.56 -13.60 11.83
N LEU A 126 3.83 -14.03 11.82
CA LEU A 126 4.75 -13.66 10.75
C LEU A 126 4.26 -14.18 9.38
N ALA A 127 3.81 -15.43 9.30
CA ALA A 127 3.27 -16.00 8.06
C ALA A 127 2.03 -15.22 7.57
N TYR A 128 1.12 -14.88 8.49
CA TYR A 128 -0.04 -14.04 8.20
C TYR A 128 0.37 -12.67 7.63
N LEU A 129 1.34 -12.00 8.27
CA LEU A 129 1.84 -10.69 7.81
C LEU A 129 2.51 -10.76 6.43
N GLU A 130 3.20 -11.86 6.10
CA GLU A 130 3.85 -12.04 4.79
C GLU A 130 2.86 -12.31 3.65
N GLU A 131 1.69 -12.90 3.98
CA GLU A 131 0.75 -13.44 3.00
C GLU A 131 -0.52 -12.59 2.83
N ARG A 132 -0.82 -11.70 3.77
CA ARG A 132 -2.03 -10.88 3.77
C ARG A 132 -1.73 -9.41 4.06
N PRO A 133 -2.48 -8.46 3.46
CA PRO A 133 -2.42 -7.06 3.86
C PRO A 133 -2.83 -6.91 5.32
N ALA A 134 -1.99 -6.25 6.11
CA ALA A 134 -2.24 -6.03 7.52
C ALA A 134 -1.70 -4.67 7.96
N ASP A 135 -2.49 -3.93 8.74
CA ASP A 135 -2.03 -2.70 9.36
C ASP A 135 -1.08 -3.01 10.53
N LEU A 136 0.19 -2.74 10.30
CA LEU A 136 1.25 -3.02 11.26
C LEU A 136 1.44 -1.85 12.23
N THR A 137 1.40 -2.14 13.53
CA THR A 137 1.78 -1.15 14.53
C THR A 137 3.26 -0.75 14.37
N PRO A 138 3.63 0.51 14.63
CA PRO A 138 5.02 0.96 14.52
C PRO A 138 6.02 0.10 15.31
N ALA A 139 5.63 -0.36 16.51
CA ALA A 139 6.45 -1.24 17.34
C ALA A 139 6.72 -2.60 16.67
N THR A 140 5.76 -3.13 15.91
CA THR A 140 5.93 -4.39 15.18
C THR A 140 6.91 -4.22 14.02
N VAL A 141 6.82 -3.10 13.28
CA VAL A 141 7.76 -2.80 12.19
C VAL A 141 9.19 -2.61 12.73
N ILE A 142 9.36 -1.96 13.89
CA ILE A 142 10.67 -1.79 14.54
C ILE A 142 11.28 -3.14 14.89
N ARG A 143 10.51 -4.04 15.53
CA ARG A 143 11.01 -5.38 15.90
C ARG A 143 11.37 -6.22 14.68
N LEU A 144 10.61 -6.10 13.60
CA LEU A 144 10.92 -6.77 12.33
C LEU A 144 12.19 -6.20 11.69
N ALA A 145 12.34 -4.87 11.68
CA ALA A 145 13.54 -4.22 11.16
C ALA A 145 14.80 -4.69 11.91
N ASP A 146 14.76 -4.68 13.25
CA ASP A 146 15.84 -5.15 14.12
C ASP A 146 16.15 -6.64 13.89
N ALA A 147 15.13 -7.50 13.88
CA ALA A 147 15.28 -8.95 13.68
C ALA A 147 15.88 -9.32 12.31
N LEU A 148 15.63 -8.49 11.30
CA LEU A 148 16.09 -8.65 9.92
C LEU A 148 17.39 -7.89 9.63
N GLY A 149 17.92 -7.12 10.58
CA GLY A 149 19.11 -6.28 10.37
C GLY A 149 18.91 -5.19 9.32
N THR A 150 17.70 -4.63 9.21
CA THR A 150 17.33 -3.59 8.25
C THR A 150 16.76 -2.35 8.96
N THR A 151 16.31 -1.36 8.20
CA THR A 151 15.70 -0.15 8.76
C THR A 151 14.18 -0.17 8.63
N VAL A 152 13.50 0.50 9.57
CA VAL A 152 12.05 0.76 9.50
C VAL A 152 11.70 1.50 8.21
N ALA A 153 12.58 2.41 7.78
CA ALA A 153 12.50 3.11 6.51
C ALA A 153 12.46 2.13 5.33
N ALA A 154 13.41 1.19 5.23
CA ALA A 154 13.44 0.18 4.16
C ALA A 154 12.20 -0.74 4.16
N LEU A 155 11.73 -1.17 5.34
CA LEU A 155 10.51 -1.99 5.44
C LEU A 155 9.24 -1.22 5.09
N ARG A 156 9.21 0.10 5.34
CA ARG A 156 8.11 1.00 4.94
C ARG A 156 8.27 1.55 3.53
N GLY A 157 9.32 1.18 2.81
CA GLY A 157 9.61 1.73 1.49
C GLY A 157 9.99 3.20 1.47
N ALA A 158 10.43 3.80 2.58
CA ALA A 158 11.03 5.13 2.57
C ALA A 158 12.24 5.12 1.63
N GLY A 159 12.05 5.71 0.45
CA GLY A 159 12.86 5.50 -0.75
C GLY A 159 12.01 5.51 -2.03
N THR A 160 10.72 5.15 -1.97
CA THR A 160 9.76 5.31 -3.07
C THR A 160 9.41 6.78 -3.35
N ASP A 161 9.49 7.63 -2.33
CA ASP A 161 9.23 9.07 -2.43
C ASP A 161 10.49 9.91 -2.70
N LEU A 162 11.67 9.29 -2.76
CA LEU A 162 12.90 9.96 -3.19
C LEU A 162 12.93 10.05 -4.72
N PRO A 163 13.57 11.09 -5.29
CA PRO A 163 13.80 11.12 -6.74
C PRO A 163 14.56 9.86 -7.16
N PRO A 164 14.16 9.21 -8.27
CA PRO A 164 14.77 7.96 -8.67
C PRO A 164 16.28 8.09 -8.86
N GLY A 165 17.03 7.06 -8.46
CA GLY A 165 18.50 6.98 -8.58
C GLY A 165 19.29 7.32 -7.32
N GLN A 166 18.64 7.45 -6.16
CA GLN A 166 19.31 7.67 -4.86
C GLN A 166 19.42 6.41 -3.99
N GLY A 167 18.75 5.31 -4.38
CA GLY A 167 18.96 3.98 -3.78
C GLY A 167 20.36 3.42 -4.00
N HIS A 168 20.86 2.65 -3.02
CA HIS A 168 22.09 1.88 -3.19
C HIS A 168 21.78 0.65 -4.03
N ALA A 169 22.40 0.52 -5.21
CA ALA A 169 22.28 -0.68 -6.03
C ALA A 169 22.74 -1.92 -5.25
N LEU A 170 22.00 -3.03 -5.37
CA LEU A 170 22.44 -4.33 -4.87
C LEU A 170 23.84 -4.67 -5.40
N LEU A 171 24.57 -5.50 -4.65
CA LEU A 171 25.73 -6.19 -5.18
C LEU A 171 25.22 -7.23 -6.20
N HIS A 172 25.41 -6.97 -7.51
CA HIS A 172 25.09 -7.84 -8.65
C HIS A 172 23.61 -8.00 -9.07
N PRO A 173 22.82 -6.92 -9.29
CA PRO A 173 21.47 -7.05 -9.81
C PRO A 173 21.46 -7.73 -11.20
N ARG A 174 20.50 -8.64 -11.42
CA ARG A 174 20.28 -9.27 -12.73
C ARG A 174 19.02 -8.70 -13.36
N LEU A 175 19.12 -8.34 -14.64
CA LEU A 175 17.98 -7.94 -15.45
C LEU A 175 17.47 -9.17 -16.21
N LEU A 176 16.24 -9.58 -15.91
CA LEU A 176 15.57 -10.72 -16.53
C LEU A 176 14.51 -10.24 -17.52
N ASP A 177 14.36 -10.96 -18.63
CA ASP A 177 13.25 -10.78 -19.57
C ASP A 177 11.97 -11.41 -19.02
N LEU A 178 10.86 -10.68 -19.13
CA LEU A 178 9.54 -11.15 -18.72
C LEU A 178 8.81 -11.80 -19.90
N GLY A 179 8.11 -12.91 -19.60
CA GLY A 179 7.28 -13.57 -20.60
C GLY A 179 6.04 -12.74 -20.97
N PRO A 180 5.44 -12.93 -22.17
CA PRO A 180 4.27 -12.15 -22.60
C PRO A 180 3.08 -12.18 -21.65
N ARG A 181 2.87 -13.31 -20.95
CA ARG A 181 1.81 -13.43 -19.93
C ARG A 181 2.08 -12.58 -18.70
N GLU A 182 3.32 -12.57 -18.22
CA GLU A 182 3.72 -11.74 -17.08
C GLU A 182 3.61 -10.26 -17.41
N CYS A 183 4.05 -9.85 -18.61
CA CYS A 183 3.89 -8.46 -19.06
C CYS A 183 2.41 -8.02 -19.01
N ARG A 184 1.49 -8.87 -19.49
CA ARG A 184 0.04 -8.58 -19.46
C ARG A 184 -0.50 -8.54 -18.03
N SER A 185 -0.04 -9.42 -17.14
CA SER A 185 -0.43 -9.39 -15.73
C SER A 185 0.06 -8.13 -15.02
N LEU A 186 1.27 -7.67 -15.32
CA LEU A 186 1.87 -6.46 -14.72
C LEU A 186 1.28 -5.17 -15.28
N LEU A 187 0.83 -5.18 -16.54
CA LEU A 187 0.04 -4.09 -17.11
C LEU A 187 -1.30 -3.88 -16.38
N ALA A 188 -1.71 -4.82 -15.51
CA ALA A 188 -2.94 -4.76 -14.72
C ALA A 188 -4.19 -4.43 -15.55
N THR A 189 -5.33 -4.16 -14.90
CA THR A 189 -6.54 -3.67 -15.58
C THR A 189 -6.51 -2.16 -15.76
N HIS A 190 -5.89 -1.41 -14.86
CA HIS A 190 -5.80 0.05 -14.91
C HIS A 190 -4.64 0.56 -14.05
N GLY A 191 -4.19 1.78 -14.30
CA GLY A 191 -3.16 2.44 -13.48
C GLY A 191 -2.65 3.73 -14.09
N VAL A 192 -1.43 4.11 -13.69
CA VAL A 192 -0.69 5.23 -14.30
C VAL A 192 0.48 4.67 -15.10
N GLY A 193 0.61 5.11 -16.34
CA GLY A 193 1.75 4.81 -17.20
C GLY A 193 2.32 6.08 -17.81
N ARG A 194 3.39 5.93 -18.60
CA ARG A 194 4.04 7.01 -19.33
C ARG A 194 3.90 6.73 -20.82
N ILE A 195 3.54 7.75 -21.59
CA ILE A 195 3.50 7.65 -23.04
C ILE A 195 4.55 8.58 -23.64
N ALA A 196 5.37 8.03 -24.53
CA ALA A 196 6.31 8.78 -25.36
C ALA A 196 5.61 9.16 -26.68
N VAL A 197 5.55 10.46 -26.94
CA VAL A 197 4.92 11.05 -28.13
C VAL A 197 5.88 12.03 -28.80
N SER A 198 5.69 12.22 -30.10
CA SER A 198 6.30 13.34 -30.83
C SER A 198 5.36 14.53 -30.76
N ALA A 199 5.61 15.47 -29.84
CA ALA A 199 4.84 16.70 -29.71
C ALA A 199 5.06 17.62 -30.93
N SER A 200 4.44 18.81 -30.92
CA SER A 200 4.57 19.80 -31.99
C SER A 200 6.02 20.01 -32.41
N GLU A 201 6.23 20.11 -33.72
CA GLU A 201 7.57 20.26 -34.37
C GLU A 201 8.47 19.02 -34.23
N GLY A 202 7.92 17.85 -33.89
CA GLY A 202 8.65 16.59 -33.80
C GLY A 202 9.49 16.45 -32.52
N ARG A 203 9.23 17.29 -31.51
CA ARG A 203 9.95 17.23 -30.23
C ARG A 203 9.46 16.03 -29.41
N PRO A 204 10.35 15.11 -28.99
CA PRO A 204 9.94 13.99 -28.15
C PRO A 204 9.52 14.49 -26.76
N ALA A 205 8.41 13.96 -26.25
CA ALA A 205 7.90 14.23 -24.92
C ALA A 205 7.41 12.93 -24.28
N VAL A 206 7.68 12.76 -22.98
CA VAL A 206 7.14 11.66 -22.18
C VAL A 206 6.20 12.25 -21.14
N VAL A 207 4.94 11.82 -21.15
CA VAL A 207 3.91 12.35 -20.25
C VAL A 207 3.17 11.24 -19.52
N PRO A 208 2.80 11.44 -18.23
CA PRO A 208 2.02 10.46 -17.50
C PRO A 208 0.56 10.44 -17.97
N VAL A 209 -0.03 9.26 -18.07
CA VAL A 209 -1.45 9.06 -18.40
C VAL A 209 -2.07 8.02 -17.47
N ASN A 210 -3.32 8.27 -17.08
CA ASN A 210 -4.14 7.23 -16.46
C ASN A 210 -4.67 6.33 -17.58
N TYR A 211 -4.38 5.04 -17.50
CA TYR A 211 -4.75 4.08 -18.53
C TYR A 211 -5.63 2.97 -17.97
N GLU A 212 -6.29 2.29 -18.89
CA GLU A 212 -7.03 1.06 -18.67
C GLU A 212 -6.70 0.08 -19.79
N VAL A 213 -6.83 -1.21 -19.52
CA VAL A 213 -6.63 -2.28 -20.49
C VAL A 213 -7.99 -2.87 -20.83
N VAL A 214 -8.41 -2.71 -22.09
CA VAL A 214 -9.69 -3.21 -22.59
C VAL A 214 -9.42 -4.19 -23.73
N GLY A 215 -9.65 -5.48 -23.45
CA GLY A 215 -9.23 -6.54 -24.35
C GLY A 215 -7.71 -6.58 -24.46
N GLU A 216 -7.18 -6.29 -25.66
CA GLU A 216 -5.73 -6.17 -25.89
C GLU A 216 -5.26 -4.73 -26.08
N ALA A 217 -6.17 -3.75 -26.00
CA ALA A 217 -5.85 -2.35 -26.20
C ALA A 217 -5.58 -1.65 -24.86
N ILE A 218 -4.59 -0.75 -24.87
CA ILE A 218 -4.31 0.18 -23.78
C ILE A 218 -5.03 1.47 -24.11
N VAL A 219 -5.97 1.89 -23.28
CA VAL A 219 -6.81 3.06 -23.52
C VAL A 219 -6.59 4.11 -22.46
N PHE A 220 -6.62 5.39 -22.84
CA PHE A 220 -6.55 6.49 -21.89
C PHE A 220 -7.40 7.68 -22.37
N ARG A 221 -7.81 8.53 -21.41
CA ARG A 221 -8.53 9.78 -21.70
C ARG A 221 -7.60 10.98 -21.66
N THR A 222 -7.79 11.89 -22.59
CA THR A 222 -7.06 13.16 -22.61
C THR A 222 -7.90 14.32 -23.16
N ALA A 223 -7.35 15.53 -23.09
CA ALA A 223 -7.90 16.71 -23.75
C ALA A 223 -7.27 16.88 -25.15
N PRO A 224 -8.02 17.35 -26.17
CA PRO A 224 -7.50 17.50 -27.53
C PRO A 224 -6.27 18.41 -27.67
N ASP A 225 -6.10 19.37 -26.76
CA ASP A 225 -5.00 20.34 -26.72
C ASP A 225 -3.81 19.87 -25.84
N SER A 226 -3.90 18.69 -25.24
CA SER A 226 -2.84 18.14 -24.41
C SER A 226 -1.67 17.57 -25.22
N ILE A 227 -0.48 17.51 -24.60
CA ILE A 227 0.69 16.83 -25.20
C ILE A 227 0.36 15.37 -25.54
N ALA A 228 -0.40 14.67 -24.70
CA ALA A 228 -0.79 13.28 -24.92
C ALA A 228 -1.69 13.08 -26.15
N ALA A 229 -2.38 14.13 -26.63
CA ALA A 229 -3.18 14.06 -27.85
C ALA A 229 -2.32 13.85 -29.10
N ALA A 230 -1.03 14.22 -29.06
CA ALA A 230 -0.08 13.96 -30.15
C ALA A 230 0.17 12.46 -30.40
N ALA A 231 -0.27 11.57 -29.51
CA ALA A 231 -0.26 10.13 -29.75
C ALA A 231 -1.21 9.71 -30.89
N ALA A 232 -2.27 10.49 -31.15
CA ALA A 232 -3.29 10.14 -32.13
C ALA A 232 -2.70 9.91 -33.52
N GLU A 233 -3.02 8.76 -34.12
CA GLU A 233 -2.62 8.33 -35.46
C GLU A 233 -1.10 8.22 -35.65
N THR A 234 -0.37 7.91 -34.57
CA THR A 234 1.09 7.69 -34.59
C THR A 234 1.48 6.38 -33.93
N GLU A 235 2.70 5.91 -34.20
CA GLU A 235 3.31 4.84 -33.41
C GLU A 235 3.90 5.41 -32.13
N VAL A 236 3.50 4.85 -30.99
CA VAL A 236 3.88 5.35 -29.67
C VAL A 236 4.53 4.25 -28.85
N ALA A 237 5.34 4.67 -27.88
CA ALA A 237 5.82 3.82 -26.82
C ALA A 237 5.07 4.15 -25.52
N PHE A 238 4.58 3.13 -24.84
CA PHE A 238 3.89 3.24 -23.57
C PHE A 238 4.59 2.35 -22.54
N GLU A 239 4.89 2.92 -21.38
CA GLU A 239 5.62 2.25 -20.31
C GLU A 239 4.86 2.30 -18.99
N VAL A 240 4.85 1.16 -18.31
CA VAL A 240 4.48 1.05 -16.90
C VAL A 240 5.62 0.38 -16.15
N ASP A 241 5.90 0.88 -14.96
CA ASP A 241 6.97 0.36 -14.13
C ASP A 241 6.54 0.38 -12.67
N HIS A 242 7.28 -0.41 -11.89
CA HIS A 242 7.31 -0.31 -10.45
C HIS A 242 8.73 -0.58 -10.01
N VAL A 243 9.34 0.39 -9.32
CA VAL A 243 10.70 0.28 -8.81
C VAL A 243 10.66 0.47 -7.30
N ASP A 244 11.21 -0.50 -6.59
CA ASP A 244 11.46 -0.45 -5.16
C ASP A 244 12.96 -0.21 -4.94
N GLU A 245 13.33 1.05 -4.78
CA GLU A 245 14.74 1.45 -4.60
C GLU A 245 15.35 0.84 -3.34
N ALA A 246 14.57 0.73 -2.26
CA ALA A 246 15.05 0.20 -0.98
C ALA A 246 15.47 -1.26 -1.09
N MET A 247 14.78 -2.03 -1.94
CA MET A 247 15.09 -3.44 -2.19
C MET A 247 15.86 -3.65 -3.50
N SER A 248 16.17 -2.58 -4.24
CA SER A 248 16.70 -2.59 -5.62
C SER A 248 16.02 -3.63 -6.50
N GLN A 249 14.71 -3.70 -6.39
CA GLN A 249 13.86 -4.60 -7.16
C GLN A 249 12.93 -3.74 -8.00
N GLY A 250 12.49 -4.30 -9.11
CA GLY A 250 11.51 -3.59 -9.92
C GLY A 250 11.22 -4.32 -11.21
N TRP A 251 10.22 -3.84 -11.89
CA TRP A 251 9.88 -4.31 -13.21
C TRP A 251 9.44 -3.13 -14.08
N SER A 252 9.60 -3.29 -15.38
CA SER A 252 9.00 -2.41 -16.37
C SER A 252 8.37 -3.24 -17.47
N VAL A 253 7.30 -2.72 -18.07
CA VAL A 253 6.66 -3.25 -19.26
C VAL A 253 6.56 -2.14 -20.28
N LEU A 254 7.09 -2.40 -21.46
CA LEU A 254 7.08 -1.51 -22.61
C LEU A 254 6.16 -2.08 -23.69
N ALA A 255 5.13 -1.34 -24.01
CA ALA A 255 4.24 -1.58 -25.14
C ALA A 255 4.58 -0.60 -26.27
N VAL A 256 4.74 -1.11 -27.49
CA VAL A 256 4.93 -0.29 -28.69
C VAL A 256 3.85 -0.67 -29.69
N GLY A 257 3.22 0.33 -30.31
CA GLY A 257 2.24 0.11 -31.36
C GLY A 257 1.51 1.37 -31.78
N PRO A 258 0.66 1.26 -32.81
CA PRO A 258 -0.16 2.37 -33.28
C PRO A 258 -1.19 2.80 -32.22
N ALA A 259 -1.33 4.10 -32.06
CA ALA A 259 -2.37 4.73 -31.27
C ALA A 259 -3.37 5.45 -32.20
N SER A 260 -4.65 5.29 -31.93
CA SER A 260 -5.74 5.89 -32.72
C SER A 260 -6.80 6.52 -31.84
N VAL A 261 -7.49 7.53 -32.34
CA VAL A 261 -8.63 8.13 -31.64
C VAL A 261 -9.82 7.18 -31.68
N VAL A 262 -10.49 6.98 -30.54
CA VAL A 262 -11.75 6.24 -30.53
C VAL A 262 -12.87 7.15 -31.01
N THR A 263 -13.27 6.97 -32.28
CA THR A 263 -14.28 7.82 -32.94
C THR A 263 -15.70 7.25 -32.85
N ASP A 264 -15.87 5.95 -32.63
CA ASP A 264 -17.18 5.32 -32.44
C ASP A 264 -17.81 5.78 -31.10
N PRO A 265 -18.95 6.50 -31.14
CA PRO A 265 -19.60 7.00 -29.94
C PRO A 265 -20.02 5.86 -28.98
N GLU A 266 -20.40 4.70 -29.49
CA GLU A 266 -20.77 3.56 -28.65
C GLU A 266 -19.54 2.94 -27.97
N ALA A 267 -18.41 2.83 -28.68
CA ALA A 267 -17.14 2.43 -28.08
C ALA A 267 -16.71 3.41 -26.98
N ALA A 268 -16.74 4.72 -27.26
CA ALA A 268 -16.40 5.75 -26.28
C ALA A 268 -17.32 5.69 -25.04
N ARG A 269 -18.61 5.44 -25.23
CA ARG A 269 -19.59 5.29 -24.15
C ARG A 269 -19.35 4.03 -23.31
N ARG A 270 -19.00 2.90 -23.93
CA ARG A 270 -18.62 1.67 -23.22
C ARG A 270 -17.37 1.88 -22.37
N LEU A 271 -16.34 2.50 -22.94
CA LEU A 271 -15.13 2.89 -22.21
C LEU A 271 -15.45 3.86 -21.06
N ALA A 272 -16.40 4.78 -21.29
CA ALA A 272 -16.83 5.72 -20.26
C ALA A 272 -17.46 5.01 -19.05
N GLN A 273 -18.23 3.95 -19.29
CA GLN A 273 -18.93 3.16 -18.28
C GLN A 273 -18.04 2.12 -17.59
N SER A 274 -17.04 1.56 -18.30
CA SER A 274 -16.12 0.58 -17.75
C SER A 274 -14.98 1.20 -16.94
N ALA A 275 -14.70 2.50 -17.12
CA ALA A 275 -13.55 3.13 -16.50
C ALA A 275 -13.58 3.06 -14.98
N HIS A 276 -12.63 2.30 -14.44
CA HIS A 276 -12.40 2.13 -13.00
C HIS A 276 -11.71 3.34 -12.36
N THR A 277 -11.13 4.24 -13.17
CA THR A 277 -10.29 5.35 -12.69
C THR A 277 -10.72 6.66 -13.33
N THR A 278 -10.88 7.70 -12.51
CA THR A 278 -11.01 9.09 -12.97
C THR A 278 -9.61 9.66 -13.28
N PRO A 279 -9.44 10.44 -14.36
CA PRO A 279 -8.15 11.07 -14.64
C PRO A 279 -7.70 11.94 -13.46
N TRP A 280 -6.47 11.74 -12.98
CA TRP A 280 -5.89 12.53 -11.87
C TRP A 280 -5.80 14.03 -12.18
N ALA A 281 -5.59 14.37 -13.45
CA ALA A 281 -5.64 15.73 -13.90
C ALA A 281 -7.10 16.11 -14.19
N GLY A 282 -7.69 16.93 -13.31
CA GLY A 282 -9.06 17.43 -13.44
C GLY A 282 -9.34 18.12 -14.79
N GLY A 283 -10.63 18.22 -15.14
CA GLY A 283 -11.14 18.81 -16.38
C GLY A 283 -11.93 17.83 -17.26
N ALA A 284 -12.68 18.36 -18.22
CA ALA A 284 -13.45 17.56 -19.18
C ALA A 284 -12.50 16.91 -20.21
N ARG A 285 -12.18 15.63 -20.01
CA ARG A 285 -11.34 14.81 -20.90
C ARG A 285 -12.22 13.80 -21.61
N GLU A 286 -12.74 14.19 -22.77
CA GLU A 286 -13.67 13.37 -23.57
C GLU A 286 -12.98 12.60 -24.69
N MET A 287 -11.74 12.97 -25.05
CA MET A 287 -10.99 12.31 -26.11
C MET A 287 -10.38 11.01 -25.60
N TRP A 288 -10.76 9.90 -26.21
CA TRP A 288 -10.19 8.58 -25.95
C TRP A 288 -9.14 8.23 -26.99
N ILE A 289 -8.00 7.77 -26.51
CA ILE A 289 -6.92 7.23 -27.35
C ILE A 289 -6.76 5.75 -27.00
N ALA A 290 -6.68 4.92 -28.03
CA ALA A 290 -6.44 3.48 -27.91
C ALA A 290 -5.13 3.11 -28.59
N ILE A 291 -4.22 2.50 -27.83
CA ILE A 291 -2.97 1.92 -28.30
C ILE A 291 -3.20 0.43 -28.51
N ARG A 292 -2.85 -0.07 -29.69
CA ARG A 292 -2.88 -1.51 -30.00
C ARG A 292 -1.43 -2.01 -30.08
N PRO A 293 -0.89 -2.60 -29.01
CA PRO A 293 0.52 -3.00 -28.98
C PRO A 293 0.81 -4.04 -30.08
N THR A 294 1.79 -3.75 -30.94
CA THR A 294 2.39 -4.72 -31.87
C THR A 294 3.58 -5.43 -31.22
N SER A 295 4.18 -4.80 -30.21
CA SER A 295 5.23 -5.37 -29.37
C SER A 295 4.93 -5.11 -27.90
N LEU A 296 5.16 -6.13 -27.07
CA LEU A 296 5.04 -6.07 -25.62
C LEU A 296 6.23 -6.77 -25.00
N THR A 297 7.11 -6.01 -24.37
CA THR A 297 8.32 -6.51 -23.71
C THR A 297 8.31 -6.12 -22.25
N GLY A 298 8.99 -6.87 -21.40
CA GLY A 298 9.12 -6.53 -20.00
C GLY A 298 10.46 -6.94 -19.44
N ARG A 299 10.91 -6.19 -18.44
CA ARG A 299 12.15 -6.42 -17.73
C ARG A 299 11.87 -6.50 -16.24
N ARG A 300 12.59 -7.35 -15.51
CA ARG A 300 12.56 -7.42 -14.05
C ARG A 300 13.98 -7.38 -13.50
N ILE A 301 14.18 -6.56 -12.49
CA ILE A 301 15.41 -6.50 -11.71
C ILE A 301 15.22 -7.41 -10.50
N VAL A 302 16.10 -8.40 -10.37
CA VAL A 302 16.14 -9.32 -9.22
C VAL A 302 17.53 -9.29 -8.55
N PRO A 303 17.62 -9.60 -7.26
CA PRO A 303 18.89 -9.87 -6.59
C PRO A 303 19.61 -11.08 -7.23
N ALA A 304 20.94 -11.10 -7.14
CA ALA A 304 21.81 -12.11 -7.78
C ALA A 304 21.58 -13.55 -7.30
N ASP A 305 21.03 -13.73 -6.10
CA ASP A 305 21.04 -14.99 -5.35
C ASP A 305 19.70 -15.76 -5.39
N GLN A 306 18.91 -15.62 -6.46
CA GLN A 306 17.72 -16.43 -6.74
C GLN A 306 17.89 -17.33 -7.97
#